data_AF-A0A7Y0N492-F1
#
_entry.id   AF-A0A7Y0N492-F1
#
_cell.length_a   1.000
_cell.length_b   1.000
_cell.length_c   1.000
_cell.angle_alpha   90.00
_cell.angle_beta   90.00
_cell.angle_gamma   90.00
#
_symmetry.space_group_name_H-M   'P 1'
#
loop_
_entity.id
_entity.type
_entity.pdbx_description
1 polymer ?
#
loop_
_entity_poly.entity_id
_entity_poly.type
_entity_poly.pdbx_seq_one_letter_code
_entity_poly.pdbx_strand_id
1 'polypeptide(L)'
;VCAVIYGLQMLGFGNGVFALLHFPAFEGQQWQLWRWVSHALLHFSVTHIIFNLLWWWQLGGDIERRLGSGKLLQIFVVSAALSGAGQFYVEGANFGGLSGVVYALLGYLWVLGYRLPHLGLTLPKSIVGFMLVWLVV
;
A
#
# COMPACT_ATOMS: atom_id res chain seq x y z
N VAL A 1 2.36 11.72 -4.71
CA VAL A 1 1.51 11.94 -3.51
C VAL A 1 2.22 11.54 -2.22
N CYS A 2 2.61 10.27 -2.01
CA CYS A 2 3.27 9.83 -0.76
C CYS A 2 4.53 10.64 -0.41
N ALA A 3 5.39 10.95 -1.38
CA ALA A 3 6.59 11.77 -1.14
C ALA A 3 6.26 13.20 -0.63
N VAL A 4 5.18 13.80 -1.13
CA VAL A 4 4.72 15.13 -0.69
C VAL A 4 4.20 15.05 0.75
N ILE A 5 3.36 14.05 1.04
CA ILE A 5 2.82 13.80 2.39
C ILE A 5 3.95 13.55 3.38
N TYR A 6 4.92 12.71 3.02
CA TYR A 6 6.08 12.43 3.86
C TYR A 6 6.95 13.68 4.06
N GLY A 7 7.15 14.49 3.02
CA GLY A 7 7.81 15.79 3.14
C GLY A 7 7.12 16.69 4.15
N LEU A 8 5.79 16.79 4.12
CA LEU A 8 5.01 17.55 5.11
C LEU A 8 5.19 16.99 6.53
N GLN A 9 5.22 15.65 6.68
CA GLN A 9 5.49 15.02 7.98
C GLN A 9 6.87 15.42 8.52
N MET A 10 7.90 15.45 7.67
CA MET A 10 9.26 15.85 8.05
C MET A 10 9.40 17.35 8.37
N LEU A 11 8.55 18.19 7.77
CA LEU A 11 8.52 19.64 8.02
C LEU A 11 7.77 20.04 9.32
N GLY A 12 7.40 19.06 10.17
CA GLY A 12 6.73 19.31 11.45
C GLY A 12 5.21 19.24 11.41
N PHE A 13 4.59 18.96 10.25
CA PHE A 13 3.14 18.82 10.13
C PHE A 13 2.63 17.39 10.41
N GLY A 14 3.49 16.51 10.94
CA GLY A 14 3.21 15.08 11.13
C GLY A 14 1.89 14.79 11.85
N ASN A 15 1.62 15.48 12.97
CA ASN A 15 0.40 15.26 13.76
C ASN A 15 -0.87 15.65 13.00
N GLY A 16 -0.85 16.79 12.28
CA GLY A 16 -2.01 17.25 11.50
C GLY A 16 -2.27 16.35 10.28
N VAL A 17 -1.21 15.95 9.59
CA VAL A 17 -1.28 14.99 8.47
C VAL A 17 -1.82 13.65 8.96
N PHE A 18 -1.31 13.13 10.07
CA PHE A 18 -1.79 11.88 10.66
C PHE A 18 -3.26 11.99 11.06
N ALA A 19 -3.65 13.04 11.80
CA ALA A 19 -5.01 13.31 12.23
C ALA A 19 -6.02 13.29 11.06
N LEU A 20 -5.62 13.79 9.88
CA LEU A 20 -6.48 13.83 8.70
C LEU A 20 -6.58 12.49 7.96
N LEU A 21 -5.48 11.73 7.91
CA LEU A 21 -5.33 10.59 7.00
C LEU A 21 -5.38 9.22 7.67
N HIS A 22 -5.31 9.14 9.01
CA HIS A 22 -5.36 7.86 9.72
C HIS A 22 -6.68 7.12 9.47
N PHE A 23 -6.64 5.79 9.59
CA PHE A 23 -7.79 4.90 9.45
C PHE A 23 -8.91 5.26 10.45
N PRO A 24 -10.21 5.08 10.15
CA PRO A 24 -11.27 5.40 11.09
C PRO A 24 -11.04 4.78 12.47
N ALA A 25 -10.94 5.62 13.49
CA ALA A 25 -10.62 5.22 14.86
C ALA A 25 -11.73 5.56 15.85
N PHE A 26 -12.51 6.60 15.56
CA PHE A 26 -13.54 7.13 16.43
C PHE A 26 -14.92 7.07 15.79
N GLU A 27 -15.95 7.07 16.62
CA GLU A 27 -17.34 7.12 16.16
C GLU A 27 -17.58 8.31 15.23
N GLY A 28 -18.22 8.05 14.10
CA GLY A 28 -18.50 9.03 13.06
C GLY A 28 -17.43 9.07 11.95
N GLN A 29 -16.21 8.59 12.22
CA GLN A 29 -15.16 8.55 11.21
C GLN A 29 -15.37 7.45 10.16
N GLN A 30 -16.22 6.45 10.43
CA GLN A 30 -16.54 5.40 9.45
C GLN A 30 -17.13 5.96 8.13
N TRP A 31 -17.81 7.10 8.20
CA TRP A 31 -18.40 7.80 7.05
C TRP A 31 -17.41 8.68 6.31
N GLN A 32 -16.23 8.90 6.87
CA GLN A 32 -15.13 9.64 6.23
C GLN A 32 -14.42 8.69 5.27
N LEU A 33 -15.05 8.41 4.13
CA LEU A 33 -14.66 7.34 3.19
C LEU A 33 -13.19 7.42 2.74
N TRP A 34 -12.61 8.62 2.69
CA TRP A 34 -11.19 8.78 2.35
C TRP A 34 -10.26 8.08 3.37
N ARG A 35 -10.64 8.01 4.65
CA ARG A 35 -9.84 7.38 5.71
C ARG A 35 -9.65 5.88 5.54
N TRP A 36 -10.53 5.22 4.78
CA TRP A 36 -10.40 3.81 4.44
C TRP A 36 -9.25 3.54 3.46
N VAL A 37 -8.66 4.59 2.88
CA VAL A 37 -7.62 4.48 1.85
C VAL A 37 -6.43 5.39 2.15
N SER A 38 -6.67 6.58 2.71
CA SER A 38 -5.64 7.61 2.89
C SER A 38 -4.50 7.20 3.83
N HIS A 39 -4.76 6.28 4.76
CA HIS A 39 -3.72 5.75 5.64
C HIS A 39 -2.59 5.06 4.86
N ALA A 40 -2.88 4.54 3.65
CA ALA A 40 -1.89 3.94 2.78
C ALA A 40 -0.85 4.94 2.23
N LEU A 41 -1.12 6.25 2.37
CA LEU A 41 -0.23 7.32 1.91
C LEU A 41 0.75 7.79 2.99
N LEU A 42 0.48 7.47 4.26
CA LEU A 42 1.29 7.83 5.42
C LEU A 42 2.56 6.97 5.48
N HIS A 43 3.70 7.55 5.82
CA HIS A 43 4.94 6.81 6.07
C HIS A 43 5.67 7.37 7.29
N PHE A 44 6.42 6.52 7.98
CA PHE A 44 7.01 6.85 9.30
C PHE A 44 8.54 6.76 9.35
N SER A 45 9.19 6.29 8.28
CA SER A 45 10.65 6.29 8.15
C SER A 45 11.07 6.39 6.68
N VAL A 46 12.30 6.85 6.46
CA VAL A 46 12.88 7.00 5.12
C VAL A 46 12.95 5.64 4.41
N THR A 47 13.45 4.61 5.09
CA THR A 47 13.49 3.25 4.57
C THR A 47 12.10 2.75 4.20
N HIS A 48 11.09 2.98 5.05
CA HIS A 48 9.73 2.54 4.83
C HIS A 48 9.12 3.16 3.56
N ILE A 49 9.32 4.47 3.31
CA ILE A 49 8.80 5.10 2.08
C ILE A 49 9.57 4.69 0.83
N ILE A 50 10.89 4.60 0.88
CA ILE A 50 11.71 4.23 -0.28
C ILE A 50 11.32 2.84 -0.79
N PHE A 51 11.27 1.84 0.09
CA PHE A 51 10.94 0.47 -0.31
C PHE A 51 9.51 0.35 -0.82
N ASN A 52 8.53 0.98 -0.16
CA ASN A 52 7.16 0.96 -0.64
C ASN A 52 7.00 1.59 -2.01
N LEU A 53 7.63 2.75 -2.24
CA LEU A 53 7.55 3.43 -3.54
C LEU A 53 8.31 2.67 -4.63
N LEU A 54 9.42 2.03 -4.30
CA LEU A 54 10.14 1.15 -5.23
C LEU A 54 9.25 -0.02 -5.69
N TRP A 55 8.60 -0.71 -4.75
CA TRP A 55 7.74 -1.85 -5.11
C TRP A 55 6.44 -1.43 -5.76
N TRP A 56 5.84 -0.32 -5.34
CA TRP A 56 4.70 0.28 -6.02
C TRP A 56 5.04 0.63 -7.47
N TRP A 57 6.19 1.28 -7.69
CA TRP A 57 6.63 1.67 -9.03
C TRP A 57 6.89 0.44 -9.92
N GLN A 58 7.60 -0.57 -9.39
CA GLN A 58 7.89 -1.78 -10.15
C GLN A 58 6.63 -2.62 -10.42
N LEU A 59 5.98 -3.12 -9.35
CA LEU A 59 4.86 -4.06 -9.45
C LEU A 59 3.59 -3.38 -9.98
N GLY A 60 3.30 -2.18 -9.46
CA GLY A 60 2.16 -1.38 -9.90
C GLY A 60 2.34 -0.91 -11.34
N GLY A 61 3.56 -0.48 -11.71
CA GLY A 61 3.87 -0.09 -13.08
C GLY A 61 3.75 -1.25 -14.08
N ASP A 62 4.07 -2.48 -13.70
CA ASP A 62 3.89 -3.67 -14.54
C ASP A 62 2.38 -3.96 -14.75
N ILE A 63 1.58 -3.89 -13.68
CA ILE A 63 0.12 -4.03 -13.76
C ILE A 63 -0.50 -2.91 -14.61
N GLU A 64 -0.11 -1.66 -14.41
CA GLU A 64 -0.67 -0.52 -15.14
C GLU A 64 -0.37 -0.62 -16.64
N ARG A 65 0.87 -0.94 -17.01
CA ARG A 65 1.28 -1.05 -18.41
C ARG A 65 0.60 -2.20 -19.16
N ARG A 66 0.24 -3.27 -18.46
CA ARG A 66 -0.33 -4.49 -19.08
C ARG A 66 -1.86 -4.60 -18.94
N LEU A 67 -2.42 -4.14 -17.83
CA LEU A 67 -3.83 -4.29 -17.47
C LEU A 67 -4.57 -2.95 -17.33
N GLY A 68 -3.86 -1.82 -17.44
CA GLY A 68 -4.40 -0.47 -17.39
C GLY A 68 -4.50 0.10 -15.97
N SER A 69 -4.53 1.44 -15.89
CA SER A 69 -4.58 2.20 -14.63
C SER A 69 -5.84 1.90 -13.80
N GLY A 70 -6.95 1.56 -14.45
CA GLY A 70 -8.18 1.18 -13.74
C GLY A 70 -8.01 -0.08 -12.88
N LYS A 71 -7.25 -1.07 -13.35
CA LYS A 71 -6.94 -2.28 -12.58
C LYS A 71 -6.05 -1.96 -11.39
N LEU A 72 -5.02 -1.15 -11.60
CA LEU A 72 -4.12 -0.71 -10.53
C LEU A 72 -4.89 0.05 -9.44
N LEU A 73 -5.78 0.97 -9.82
CA LEU A 73 -6.63 1.72 -8.89
C LEU A 73 -7.56 0.79 -8.10
N GLN A 74 -8.18 -0.19 -8.76
CA GLN A 74 -9.03 -1.17 -8.08
C GLN A 74 -8.25 -1.95 -7.02
N ILE A 75 -7.05 -2.44 -7.37
CA ILE A 75 -6.19 -3.16 -6.42
C ILE A 75 -5.82 -2.24 -5.26
N PHE A 76 -5.39 -1.01 -5.53
CA PHE A 76 -5.04 -0.02 -4.50
C PHE A 76 -6.19 0.22 -3.51
N VAL A 77 -7.39 0.56 -4.00
CA VAL A 77 -8.54 0.89 -3.13
C VAL A 77 -8.98 -0.31 -2.29
N VAL A 78 -9.14 -1.49 -2.93
CA VAL A 78 -9.61 -2.69 -2.23
C VAL A 78 -8.58 -3.17 -1.22
N SER A 79 -7.31 -3.23 -1.59
CA SER A 79 -6.25 -3.70 -0.68
C SER A 79 -5.98 -2.72 0.46
N ALA A 80 -6.01 -1.41 0.22
CA ALA A 80 -5.89 -0.42 1.29
C ALA A 80 -7.00 -0.59 2.33
N ALA A 81 -8.26 -0.69 1.89
CA ALA A 81 -9.40 -0.85 2.79
C ALA A 81 -9.35 -2.17 3.58
N LEU A 82 -9.07 -3.29 2.90
CA LEU A 82 -9.03 -4.61 3.55
C LEU A 82 -7.84 -4.76 4.51
N SER A 83 -6.65 -4.34 4.09
CA SER A 83 -5.46 -4.40 4.95
C SER A 83 -5.57 -3.42 6.12
N GLY A 84 -6.13 -2.21 5.89
CA GLY A 84 -6.38 -1.24 6.94
C GLY A 84 -7.39 -1.76 7.98
N ALA A 85 -8.49 -2.38 7.54
CA ALA A 85 -9.45 -3.00 8.45
C ALA A 85 -8.83 -4.15 9.26
N GLY A 86 -8.02 -5.00 8.63
CA GLY A 86 -7.30 -6.07 9.31
C GLY A 86 -6.31 -5.55 10.35
N GLN A 87 -5.49 -4.55 9.98
CA GLN A 87 -4.53 -3.92 10.90
C GLN A 87 -5.25 -3.25 12.07
N PHE A 88 -6.34 -2.52 11.79
CA PHE A 88 -7.14 -1.86 12.81
C PHE A 88 -7.70 -2.84 13.84
N TYR A 89 -8.17 -4.00 13.38
CA TYR A 89 -8.70 -5.03 14.26
C TYR A 89 -7.63 -5.63 15.20
N VAL A 90 -6.37 -5.72 14.75
CA VAL A 90 -5.28 -6.35 15.52
C VAL A 90 -4.56 -5.34 16.43
N GLU A 91 -4.25 -4.14 15.93
CA GLU A 91 -3.36 -3.18 16.59
C GLU A 91 -3.98 -1.77 16.82
N GLY A 92 -5.22 -1.55 16.38
CA GLY A 92 -5.88 -0.24 16.44
C GLY A 92 -5.45 0.69 15.29
N ALA A 93 -5.73 2.00 15.39
CA ALA A 93 -5.60 2.94 14.26
C ALA A 93 -4.22 3.60 14.10
N ASN A 94 -3.22 3.24 14.92
CA ASN A 94 -1.90 3.86 14.89
C ASN A 94 -0.97 3.24 13.84
N PHE A 95 -1.41 3.25 12.58
CA PHE A 95 -0.67 2.68 11.46
C PHE A 95 -0.83 3.52 10.20
N GLY A 96 -0.08 3.14 9.17
CA GLY A 96 -0.04 3.81 7.88
C GLY A 96 1.08 3.24 7.03
N GLY A 97 0.91 3.31 5.72
CA GLY A 97 1.90 2.78 4.78
C GLY A 97 1.26 2.05 3.62
N LEU A 98 1.99 2.04 2.50
CA LEU A 98 1.58 1.39 1.27
C LEU A 98 1.82 -0.13 1.30
N SER A 99 2.38 -0.68 2.38
CA SER A 99 2.84 -2.06 2.48
C SER A 99 1.71 -3.07 2.20
N GLY A 100 0.53 -2.90 2.80
CA GLY A 100 -0.63 -3.75 2.52
C GLY A 100 -1.02 -3.79 1.04
N VAL A 101 -0.90 -2.66 0.34
CA VAL A 101 -1.11 -2.57 -1.11
C VAL A 101 0.02 -3.26 -1.87
N VAL A 102 1.28 -3.04 -1.49
CA VAL A 102 2.45 -3.67 -2.11
C VAL A 102 2.36 -5.20 -2.04
N TYR A 103 1.96 -5.76 -0.90
CA TYR A 103 1.75 -7.21 -0.75
C TYR A 103 0.55 -7.71 -1.56
N ALA A 104 -0.49 -6.90 -1.73
CA ALA A 104 -1.58 -7.24 -2.65
C ALA A 104 -1.11 -7.26 -4.11
N LEU A 105 -0.27 -6.31 -4.54
CA LEU A 105 0.33 -6.30 -5.89
C LEU A 105 1.23 -7.52 -6.11
N LEU A 106 2.07 -7.86 -5.14
CA LEU A 106 2.91 -9.05 -5.15
C LEU A 106 2.06 -10.32 -5.32
N GLY A 107 1.05 -10.51 -4.46
CA GLY A 107 0.15 -11.67 -4.52
C GLY A 107 -0.61 -11.73 -5.84
N TYR A 108 -1.10 -10.59 -6.33
CA TYR A 108 -1.80 -10.49 -7.60
C TYR A 108 -0.93 -10.93 -8.77
N LEU A 109 0.28 -10.38 -8.89
CA LEU A 109 1.22 -10.74 -9.95
C LEU A 109 1.72 -12.18 -9.83
N TRP A 110 1.92 -12.68 -8.61
CA TRP A 110 2.35 -14.06 -8.41
C TRP A 110 1.28 -15.06 -8.89
N VAL A 111 0.01 -14.85 -8.49
CA VAL A 111 -1.10 -15.68 -8.98
C VAL A 111 -1.27 -15.54 -10.48
N LEU A 112 -1.15 -14.33 -11.03
CA LEU A 112 -1.31 -14.07 -12.45
C LEU A 112 -0.20 -14.72 -13.29
N GLY A 113 1.06 -14.66 -12.83
CA GLY A 113 2.18 -15.30 -13.49
C GLY A 113 2.04 -16.82 -13.55
N TYR A 114 1.37 -17.44 -12.57
CA TYR A 114 1.07 -18.88 -12.58
C TYR A 114 -0.15 -19.24 -13.43
N ARG A 115 -1.23 -18.44 -13.34
CA ARG A 115 -2.53 -18.76 -13.99
C ARG A 115 -2.62 -18.28 -15.44
N LEU A 116 -1.99 -17.16 -15.77
CA LEU A 116 -2.05 -16.49 -17.07
C LEU A 116 -0.64 -16.10 -17.55
N PRO A 117 0.27 -17.06 -17.76
CA PRO A 117 1.68 -16.79 -18.12
C PRO A 117 1.83 -16.04 -19.45
N HIS A 118 0.84 -16.15 -20.36
CA HIS A 118 0.82 -15.45 -21.65
C HIS A 118 0.76 -13.91 -21.52
N LEU A 119 0.36 -13.38 -20.36
CA LEU A 119 0.36 -11.93 -20.10
C LEU A 119 1.77 -11.36 -19.90
N GLY A 120 2.78 -12.21 -19.72
CA GLY A 120 4.17 -11.78 -19.50
C GLY A 120 4.40 -11.07 -18.16
N LEU A 121 3.48 -11.22 -17.21
CA LEU A 121 3.53 -10.66 -15.87
C LEU A 121 4.06 -11.71 -14.89
N THR A 122 5.32 -12.11 -15.05
CA THR A 122 5.97 -13.09 -14.20
C THR A 122 6.92 -12.42 -13.22
N LEU A 123 6.94 -12.91 -11.97
CA LEU A 123 7.85 -12.43 -10.94
C LEU A 123 9.01 -13.40 -10.75
N PRO A 124 10.26 -12.90 -10.71
CA PRO A 124 11.41 -13.70 -10.29
C PRO A 124 11.18 -14.27 -8.88
N LYS A 125 11.47 -15.56 -8.69
CA LYS A 125 11.34 -16.23 -7.38
C LYS A 125 12.17 -15.56 -6.29
N SER A 126 13.30 -14.97 -6.65
CA SER A 126 14.17 -14.20 -5.75
C SER A 126 13.46 -12.96 -5.18
N ILE A 127 12.68 -12.25 -6.00
CA ILE A 127 11.89 -11.08 -5.56
C ILE A 127 10.80 -11.53 -4.58
N VAL A 128 10.09 -12.61 -4.89
CA VAL A 128 9.07 -13.17 -3.98
C VAL A 128 9.71 -13.53 -2.64
N GLY A 129 10.82 -14.26 -2.64
CA GLY A 129 11.54 -14.62 -1.42
C GLY A 129 12.00 -13.40 -0.62
N PHE A 130 12.60 -12.40 -1.29
CA PHE A 130 13.03 -11.15 -0.66
C PHE A 130 11.85 -10.42 0.01
N MET A 131 10.73 -10.25 -0.70
CA MET A 131 9.57 -9.54 -0.17
C MET A 131 8.89 -10.29 0.99
N LEU A 132 8.91 -11.63 0.98
CA LEU A 132 8.40 -12.43 2.10
C LEU A 132 9.28 -12.29 3.35
N VAL A 133 10.60 -12.23 3.20
CA VAL A 133 11.51 -11.93 4.32
C VAL A 133 11.26 -10.51 4.83
N TRP A 134 11.15 -9.54 3.92
CA TRP A 134 10.87 -8.14 4.26
C TRP A 134 9.53 -7.93 4.98
N LEU A 135 8.58 -8.86 4.85
CA LEU A 135 7.27 -8.76 5.52
C LEU A 135 7.40 -8.86 7.05
N VAL A 136 8.43 -9.57 7.51
CA VAL A 136 8.62 -9.93 8.93
C VAL A 136 9.67 -9.03 9.60
N VAL A 137 10.35 -8.18 8.84
CA VAL A 137 11.41 -7.26 9.29
C VAL A 137 10.85 -5.86 9.45
#